data_AF-A0A0R0AWG9-F1
#
_entry.id   AF-A0A0R0AWG9-F1
#
_cell.length_a   1.000
_cell.length_b   1.000
_cell.length_c   1.000
_cell.angle_alpha   90.00
_cell.angle_beta   90.00
_cell.angle_gamma   90.00
#
_symmetry.space_group_name_H-M   'P 1'
#
loop_
_entity.id
_entity.type
_entity.pdbx_description
1 polymer ?
#
loop_
_entity_poly.entity_id
_entity_poly.type
_entity_poly.pdbx_seq_one_letter_code
_entity_poly.pdbx_strand_id
1 'polypeptide(L)' 'MPPMDIATYRKEKGLSQSAFADLLTASGSPATQGLVSQWEKGATIPAERVVEIEKATGGEVKRHSLRPDLWQTPEAEAAA' A
#
# COMPACT_ATOMS: atom_id res chain seq x y z
N MET A 1 13.44 -0.11 -7.92
CA MET A 1 12.30 0.81 -7.78
C MET A 1 12.26 1.27 -6.34
N PRO A 2 12.17 2.59 -6.05
CA PRO A 2 12.10 3.09 -4.68
C PRO A 2 10.84 2.54 -3.99
N PRO A 3 10.83 2.39 -2.65
CA PRO A 3 9.65 1.97 -1.91
C PRO A 3 8.52 2.98 -2.13
N MET A 4 7.47 2.57 -2.84
CA MET A 4 6.29 3.42 -3.04
C MET A 4 5.29 3.23 -1.90
N ASP A 5 4.77 4.35 -1.40
CA ASP A 5 3.56 4.41 -0.59
C ASP A 5 2.31 4.54 -1.49
N ILE A 6 1.12 4.44 -0.88
CA ILE A 6 -0.16 4.54 -1.60
C ILE A 6 -0.29 5.89 -2.34
N ALA A 7 0.18 6.97 -1.73
CA ALA A 7 0.07 8.31 -2.32
C ALA A 7 0.93 8.45 -3.58
N THR A 8 2.14 7.91 -3.56
CA THR A 8 3.09 7.94 -4.68
C THR A 8 2.58 7.07 -5.82
N TYR A 9 2.18 5.83 -5.53
CA TYR A 9 1.60 4.92 -6.53
C TYR A 9 0.39 5.56 -7.23
N ARG A 10 -0.49 6.17 -6.44
CA ARG A 10 -1.68 6.84 -6.96
C ARG A 10 -1.32 8.02 -7.87
N LYS A 11 -0.33 8.85 -7.49
CA LYS A 11 0.14 9.98 -8.31
C LYS A 11 0.80 9.52 -9.60
N GLU A 12 1.63 8.47 -9.57
CA GLU A 12 2.29 7.94 -10.76
C GLU A 12 1.30 7.34 -11.76
N LYS A 13 0.30 6.61 -11.27
CA LYS A 13 -0.77 6.04 -12.12
C LYS A 13 -1.84 7.06 -12.51
N GLY A 14 -1.79 8.29 -11.99
CA GLY A 14 -2.81 9.31 -12.23
C GLY A 14 -4.19 8.96 -11.64
N LEU A 15 -4.23 8.12 -10.61
CA LEU A 15 -5.46 7.63 -10.00
C LEU A 15 -6.02 8.63 -8.96
N SER A 16 -7.34 8.72 -8.86
CA SER A 16 -7.99 9.37 -7.71
C SER A 16 -8.02 8.43 -6.50
N GLN A 17 -8.23 8.95 -5.30
CA GLN A 17 -8.35 8.12 -4.09
C GLN A 17 -9.52 7.14 -4.21
N SER A 18 -10.62 7.54 -4.86
CA SER A 18 -11.74 6.67 -5.17
C SER A 18 -11.38 5.59 -6.18
N ALA A 19 -10.71 5.95 -7.28
CA ALA A 19 -10.29 4.98 -8.30
C ALA A 19 -9.33 3.92 -7.73
N PHE A 20 -8.44 4.31 -6.81
CA PHE A 20 -7.58 3.35 -6.12
C PHE A 20 -8.40 2.44 -5.17
N ALA A 21 -9.38 2.99 -4.46
CA ALA A 21 -10.28 2.20 -3.63
C ALA A 21 -11.13 1.21 -4.44
N ASP A 22 -11.58 1.61 -5.63
CA ASP A 22 -12.31 0.76 -6.57
C ASP A 22 -11.41 -0.36 -7.11
N LEU A 23 -10.14 -0.06 -7.42
CA LEU A 23 -9.14 -1.04 -7.83
C LEU A 23 -8.90 -2.09 -6.73
N LEU A 24 -8.71 -1.64 -5.48
CA LEU A 24 -8.57 -2.54 -4.33
C LEU A 24 -9.82 -3.42 -4.17
N THR A 25 -11.01 -2.82 -4.27
CA THR A 25 -12.28 -3.54 -4.17
C THR A 25 -12.42 -4.59 -5.28
N ALA A 26 -12.05 -4.25 -6.52
CA ALA A 26 -12.04 -5.18 -7.65
C ALA A 26 -11.03 -6.34 -7.47
N SER A 27 -9.93 -6.09 -6.77
CA SER A 27 -8.91 -7.11 -6.47
C SER A 27 -9.27 -8.03 -5.28
N GLY A 28 -10.42 -7.79 -4.64
CA GLY A 28 -10.92 -8.57 -3.50
C GLY A 28 -10.70 -7.92 -2.13
N SER A 29 -10.08 -6.75 -2.06
CA SER A 29 -9.87 -6.00 -0.81
C SER A 29 -10.78 -4.77 -0.77
N PRO A 30 -11.99 -4.87 -0.20
CA PRO A 30 -12.93 -3.75 -0.18
C PRO A 30 -12.35 -2.55 0.56
N ALA A 31 -12.20 -1.45 -0.16
CA ALA A 31 -11.67 -0.20 0.34
C ALA A 31 -12.58 0.95 -0.09
N THR A 32 -12.56 2.03 0.68
CA THR A 32 -13.30 3.25 0.34
C THR A 32 -12.34 4.41 0.15
N GLN A 33 -12.76 5.44 -0.58
CA GLN A 33 -11.97 6.66 -0.76
C GLN A 33 -11.53 7.28 0.58
N GLY A 34 -12.40 7.25 1.60
CA GLY A 34 -12.08 7.74 2.94
C GLY A 34 -10.99 6.90 3.63
N LEU A 35 -11.00 5.59 3.43
CA LEU A 35 -9.98 4.68 3.96
C LEU A 35 -8.61 4.96 3.33
N VAL A 36 -8.58 5.17 2.01
CA VAL A 36 -7.37 5.56 1.28
C VAL A 36 -6.85 6.91 1.80
N SER A 37 -7.73 7.89 2.01
CA SER A 37 -7.37 9.18 2.60
C SER A 37 -6.80 9.04 4.02
N GLN A 38 -7.33 8.14 4.84
CA GLN A 38 -6.78 7.86 6.18
C GLN A 38 -5.37 7.26 6.09
N TRP A 39 -5.14 6.32 5.19
CA TRP A 39 -3.82 5.71 4.98
C TRP A 39 -2.80 6.74 4.48
N GLU A 40 -3.19 7.61 3.54
CA GLU A 40 -2.34 8.73 3.10
C GLU A 40 -2.01 9.72 4.22
N LYS A 41 -2.88 9.82 5.25
CA LYS A 41 -2.64 10.64 6.45
C LYS A 41 -1.83 9.92 7.53
N GLY A 42 -1.40 8.69 7.29
CA GLY A 42 -0.59 7.91 8.24
C GLY A 42 -1.40 7.00 9.17
N ALA A 43 -2.66 6.68 8.85
CA ALA A 43 -3.39 5.67 9.59
C ALA A 43 -2.77 4.28 9.39
N THR A 44 -2.70 3.50 10.47
CA THR A 44 -2.15 2.15 10.45
C THR A 44 -2.98 1.23 9.57
N ILE A 45 -2.33 0.60 8.58
CA ILE A 45 -2.95 -0.41 7.73
C ILE A 45 -2.84 -1.78 8.40
N PRO A 46 -3.95 -2.54 8.52
CA PRO A 46 -3.93 -3.92 9.00
C PRO A 46 -3.02 -4.80 8.13
N ALA A 47 -2.30 -5.74 8.76
CA ALA A 47 -1.36 -6.64 8.10
C ALA A 47 -1.99 -7.40 6.93
N GLU A 48 -3.22 -7.88 7.10
CA GLU A 48 -3.97 -8.61 6.06
C GLU A 48 -4.19 -7.74 4.81
N ARG A 49 -4.63 -6.49 5.01
CA ARG A 49 -4.84 -5.53 3.92
C ARG A 49 -3.55 -5.13 3.24
N VAL A 50 -2.44 -5.04 3.98
CA VAL A 50 -1.13 -4.72 3.39
C VAL A 50 -0.73 -5.77 2.34
N VAL A 51 -0.96 -7.06 2.62
CA VAL A 51 -0.70 -8.15 1.67
C VAL A 51 -1.65 -8.06 0.47
N GLU A 52 -2.92 -7.73 0.69
CA GLU A 52 -3.87 -7.56 -0.40
C GLU A 52 -3.53 -6.36 -1.29
N ILE A 53 -3.12 -5.22 -0.72
CA ILE A 53 -2.69 -4.02 -1.46
C ILE A 53 -1.45 -4.34 -2.30
N GLU A 54 -0.47 -5.05 -1.75
CA GLU A 54 0.72 -5.51 -2.50
C GLU A 54 0.30 -6.37 -3.70
N LYS A 55 -0.62 -7.32 -3.51
CA LYS A 55 -1.14 -8.15 -4.62
C LYS A 55 -1.93 -7.34 -5.65
N ALA A 56 -2.81 -6.46 -5.20
CA ALA A 56 -3.66 -5.61 -6.04
C ALA A 56 -2.85 -4.65 -6.92
N THR A 57 -1.71 -4.20 -6.39
CA THR A 57 -0.76 -3.32 -7.09
C THR A 57 0.33 -4.09 -7.83
N GLY A 58 0.25 -5.42 -7.91
CA GLY A 58 1.25 -6.25 -8.59
C GLY A 58 2.66 -6.15 -7.99
N GLY A 59 2.76 -5.79 -6.70
CA GLY A 59 4.02 -5.59 -6.00
C GLY A 59 4.64 -4.19 -6.17
N GLU A 60 3.94 -3.24 -6.80
CA GLU A 60 4.39 -1.85 -6.90
C GLU A 60 4.36 -1.16 -5.53
N VAL A 61 3.30 -1.37 -4.75
CA VAL A 61 3.23 -0.94 -3.33
C VAL A 61 3.68 -2.08 -2.44
N LYS A 62 4.88 -1.97 -1.87
CA LYS A 62 5.45 -3.03 -1.04
C LYS A 62 5.02 -2.92 0.41
N ARG A 63 4.79 -4.05 1.07
CA ARG A 63 4.36 -4.12 2.47
C ARG A 63 5.28 -3.42 3.47
N HIS A 64 6.59 -3.42 3.25
CA HIS A 64 7.55 -2.74 4.10
C HIS A 64 7.47 -1.20 3.98
N SER A 65 6.93 -0.66 2.89
CA SER A 65 6.62 0.77 2.78
C SER A 65 5.41 1.15 3.62
N LEU A 66 4.41 0.26 3.71
CA LEU A 66 3.16 0.49 4.44
C LEU A 66 3.28 0.20 5.94
N ARG A 67 4.02 -0.86 6.29
CA ARG A 67 4.26 -1.31 7.65
C ARG A 67 5.72 -1.76 7.81
N PRO A 68 6.68 -0.82 7.84
CA PRO A 68 8.08 -1.15 8.14
C PRO A 68 8.24 -1.77 9.53
N ASP A 69 7.31 -1.46 10.44
CA ASP A 69 7.18 -2.02 11.79
C ASP A 69 6.94 -3.54 11.83
N LEU A 70 6.22 -4.10 10.83
CA LEU A 70 5.96 -5.54 10.75
C LEU A 70 6.88 -6.27 9.77
N TRP A 71 7.24 -5.60 8.68
CA TRP A 71 8.11 -6.15 7.65
C TRP A 71 9.34 -5.27 7.52
N GLN A 72 10.41 -5.70 8.18
CA GLN A 72 11.73 -5.12 7.96
C GLN A 72 12.14 -5.41 6.51
N THR A 73 12.71 -4.39 5.84
CA THR A 73 13.24 -4.55 4.48
C THR A 73 14.35 -5.62 4.52
N PRO A 74 14.47 -6.51 3.52
CA PRO A 74 15.53 -7.53 3.49
C PRO A 74 16.96 -6.95 3.56
N GLU A 75 17.14 -5.65 3.28
CA GLU A 75 18.42 -4.95 3.45
C GLU A 75 18.83 -4.75 4.92
N ALA A 76 17.87 -4.79 5.86
CA ALA A 76 18.16 -4.74 7.29
C ALA A 76 18.68 -6.09 7.83
N GLU A 77 18.33 -7.21 7.18
CA GLU A 77 18.76 -8.55 7.60
C GLU A 77 20.16 -8.92 7.06
N ALA A 78 20.63 -8.27 5.99
CA ALA A 78 21.96 -8.50 5.42
C ALA A 78 23.11 -7.79 6.17
N ALA A 79 22.79 -6.98 7.19
CA ALA A 79 23.77 -6.24 8.00
C ALA A 79 23.94 -6.80 9.43
N ALA A 80 23.38 -7.98 9.73
CA ALA A 80 23.50 -8.65 11.04
C ALA A 80 24.56 -9.77 11.01
#